data_AF-X8CRQ1-F1
#
_entry.id   AF-X8CRQ1-F1
#
_cell.length_a   1.000
_cell.length_b   1.000
_cell.length_c   1.000
_cell.angle_alpha   90.00
_cell.angle_beta   90.00
_cell.angle_gamma   90.00
#
_symmetry.space_group_name_H-M   'P 1'
#
loop_
_entity.id
_entity.type
_entity.pdbx_description
1 polymer ?
#
loop_
_entity_poly.entity_id
_entity_poly.type
_entity_poly.pdbx_seq_one_letter_code
_entity_poly.pdbx_strand_id
1 'polypeptide(L)' 'MPNVFIEPRPKGRDGDPITHYVVEDHGDSELHQSQTQQEAIDWAKQQGHSPLVARVRHLSDKQKPDQWRGV' A
#
# COMPACT_ATOMS: atom_id res chain seq x y z
N MET A 1 6.26 -10.18 12.02
CA MET A 1 5.99 -10.01 10.59
C MET A 1 6.34 -8.57 10.24
N PRO A 2 7.17 -8.29 9.22
CA PRO A 2 7.52 -6.92 8.88
C PRO A 2 6.32 -6.21 8.26
N ASN A 3 6.22 -4.90 8.50
CA ASN A 3 5.19 -4.07 7.90
C ASN A 3 5.49 -3.87 6.41
N VAL A 4 4.45 -3.91 5.59
CA VAL A 4 4.50 -3.50 4.18
C VAL A 4 3.38 -2.50 3.91
N PHE A 5 3.61 -1.64 2.93
CA PHE A 5 2.78 -0.47 2.65
C PHE A 5 2.04 -0.66 1.34
N ILE A 6 0.72 -0.60 1.39
CA ILE A 6 -0.15 -0.78 0.22
C ILE A 6 -0.62 0.59 -0.25
N GLU A 7 -0.20 0.96 -1.45
CA GLU A 7 -0.42 2.29 -2.01
C GLU A 7 -1.14 2.24 -3.36
N PRO A 8 -2.21 3.03 -3.55
CA PRO A 8 -2.86 3.16 -4.86
C PRO A 8 -2.00 3.97 -5.84
N ARG A 9 -1.99 3.56 -7.11
CA ARG A 9 -1.24 4.23 -8.19
C ARG A 9 -2.16 4.70 -9.33
N PRO A 10 -1.80 5.79 -10.04
CA PRO A 10 -0.67 6.70 -9.76
C PRO A 10 -0.82 7.43 -8.42
N LYS A 11 0.27 7.98 -7.86
CA LYS A 11 0.25 8.89 -6.70
C LYS A 11 -0.33 10.24 -7.14
N GLY A 12 -1.64 10.26 -7.41
CA GLY A 12 -2.38 11.39 -7.96
C GLY A 12 -3.22 12.11 -6.90
N ARG A 13 -3.81 13.24 -7.31
CA ARG A 13 -4.85 13.92 -6.52
C ARG A 13 -6.19 13.21 -6.68
N ASP A 14 -7.14 13.59 -5.84
CA ASP A 14 -8.52 13.11 -5.94
C ASP A 14 -9.09 13.47 -7.32
N GLY A 15 -9.56 12.45 -8.07
CA GLY A 15 -10.16 12.61 -9.40
C GLY A 15 -9.57 11.70 -10.48
N ASP A 16 -8.27 11.38 -10.40
CA ASP A 16 -7.67 10.42 -11.35
C ASP A 16 -8.14 9.00 -11.04
N PRO A 17 -8.32 8.12 -12.03
CA PRO A 17 -8.60 6.71 -11.74
C PRO A 17 -7.40 6.07 -11.03
N ILE A 18 -7.69 5.21 -10.04
CA ILE A 18 -6.69 4.28 -9.51
C ILE A 18 -6.57 3.16 -10.55
N THR A 19 -5.35 2.89 -11.01
CA THR A 19 -5.08 1.89 -12.04
C THR A 19 -4.59 0.57 -11.46
N HIS A 20 -3.86 0.61 -10.34
CA HIS A 20 -3.32 -0.56 -9.65
C HIS A 20 -2.91 -0.17 -8.22
N TYR A 21 -2.49 -1.15 -7.44
CA TYR A 21 -1.93 -1.02 -6.11
C TYR A 21 -0.53 -1.62 -6.08
N VAL A 22 0.35 -1.01 -5.30
CA VAL A 22 1.70 -1.52 -5.05
C VAL A 22 1.84 -1.92 -3.60
N VAL A 23 2.65 -2.94 -3.35
CA VAL A 23 3.11 -3.32 -2.01
C VAL A 23 4.58 -2.95 -1.90
N GLU A 24 4.92 -2.08 -0.97
CA GLU A 24 6.29 -1.61 -0.75
C GLU A 24 6.80 -1.97 0.64
N ASP A 25 8.12 -2.14 0.76
CA ASP A 25 8.78 -2.18 2.06
C ASP A 25 9.00 -0.77 2.65
N HIS A 26 9.65 -0.70 3.81
CA HIS A 26 9.96 0.56 4.47
C HIS A 26 11.06 1.39 3.76
N GLY A 27 11.77 0.80 2.79
CA GLY A 27 12.81 1.42 1.98
C GLY A 27 12.36 1.82 0.58
N ASP A 28 11.04 1.87 0.34
CA ASP A 28 10.42 2.18 -0.96
C ASP A 28 10.70 1.15 -2.07
N SER A 29 11.13 -0.06 -1.70
CA SER A 29 11.26 -1.17 -2.65
C SER A 29 9.88 -1.72 -2.95
N GLU A 30 9.49 -1.71 -4.22
CA GLU A 30 8.28 -2.37 -4.69
C GLU A 30 8.47 -3.90 -4.68
N LEU A 31 7.61 -4.59 -3.93
CA LEU A 31 7.65 -6.05 -3.78
C LEU A 31 6.60 -6.74 -4.67
N HIS A 32 5.48 -6.07 -4.93
CA HIS A 32 4.37 -6.62 -5.69
C HIS A 32 3.44 -5.54 -6.26
N GLN A 33 2.75 -5.86 -7.37
CA GLN A 33 1.66 -5.06 -7.93
C GLN A 33 0.39 -5.90 -8.07
N SER A 34 -0.76 -5.29 -7.80
CA SER A 34 -2.06 -5.92 -7.98
C SER A 34 -3.09 -4.94 -8.55
N GLN A 35 -4.15 -5.45 -9.16
CA GLN A 35 -5.19 -4.60 -9.73
C GLN A 35 -6.14 -4.08 -8.65
N THR A 36 -6.34 -4.87 -7.59
CA THR A 36 -7.19 -4.47 -6.47
C THR A 36 -6.40 -4.37 -5.17
N GLN A 37 -6.91 -3.53 -4.25
CA GLN A 37 -6.35 -3.42 -2.91
C GLN A 37 -6.43 -4.75 -2.15
N GLN A 38 -7.51 -5.52 -2.36
CA GLN A 38 -7.72 -6.81 -1.69
C GLN A 38 -6.67 -7.83 -2.11
N GLU A 39 -6.34 -7.91 -3.40
CA GLU A 39 -5.26 -8.76 -3.91
C GLU A 39 -3.90 -8.42 -3.27
N ALA A 40 -3.57 -7.13 -3.12
CA ALA A 40 -2.35 -6.70 -2.44
C ALA A 40 -2.33 -7.12 -0.96
N ILE A 41 -3.46 -7.00 -0.27
CA ILE A 41 -3.61 -7.41 1.13
C ILE A 41 -3.42 -8.92 1.25
N ASP A 42 -4.09 -9.68 0.40
CA ASP A 42 -4.04 -11.14 0.44
C ASP A 42 -2.63 -11.64 0.12
N TRP A 43 -1.97 -11.05 -0.88
CA TRP A 43 -0.58 -11.33 -1.19
C TRP A 43 0.33 -11.06 0.02
N ALA A 44 0.21 -9.89 0.65
CA ALA A 44 1.04 -9.53 1.80
C ALA A 44 0.85 -10.50 2.97
N LYS A 45 -0.40 -10.90 3.26
CA LYS A 45 -0.70 -11.89 4.31
C LYS A 45 -0.14 -13.27 3.97
N GLN A 46 -0.23 -13.70 2.71
CA GLN A 46 0.36 -14.96 2.24
C GLN A 46 1.88 -14.99 2.37
N GLN A 47 2.55 -13.84 2.19
CA GLN A 47 4.00 -13.70 2.41
C GLN A 47 4.40 -13.58 3.90
N GLY A 48 3.44 -13.57 4.83
CA GLY A 48 3.72 -13.37 6.25
C GLY A 48 4.13 -11.94 6.60
N HIS A 49 3.61 -10.95 5.88
CA HIS A 49 3.75 -9.52 6.19
C HIS A 49 2.56 -8.98 6.97
N SER A 50 2.74 -7.81 7.58
CA SER A 50 1.68 -7.03 8.22
C SER A 50 1.31 -5.85 7.31
N PRO A 51 0.25 -5.95 6.50
CA PRO A 51 -0.11 -4.92 5.53
C PRO A 51 -0.66 -3.65 6.20
N LEU A 52 -0.20 -2.50 5.72
CA LEU A 52 -0.65 -1.16 6.08
C LEU A 52 -1.14 -0.46 4.81
N VAL A 53 -2.45 -0.18 4.74
CA VAL A 53 -3.07 0.45 3.56
C VAL A 53 -3.07 1.97 3.73
N ALA A 54 -2.66 2.71 2.70
CA ALA A 54 -2.72 4.16 2.68
C ALA A 54 -4.19 4.64 2.84
N ARG A 55 -4.43 5.56 3.78
CA ARG A 55 -5.76 6.16 4.00
C ARG A 55 -6.12 7.21 2.96
N VAL A 56 -5.10 7.91 2.46
CA VAL A 56 -5.23 9.00 1.50
C VAL A 56 -4.18 8.80 0.42
N ARG A 57 -4.60 8.74 -0.84
CA ARG A 57 -3.77 8.36 -1.99
C ARG A 57 -2.46 9.14 -2.16
N HIS A 58 -2.43 10.40 -1.75
CA HIS A 58 -1.26 11.26 -1.86
C HIS A 58 -0.47 11.42 -0.55
N LEU A 59 -0.92 10.78 0.54
CA LEU A 59 -0.22 10.76 1.83
C LEU A 59 0.40 9.36 2.01
N SER A 60 1.71 9.27 1.77
CA SER A 60 2.49 8.01 1.79
C SER A 60 3.76 8.12 2.65
N ASP A 61 3.75 9.00 3.65
CA ASP A 61 4.86 9.12 4.60
C ASP A 61 4.84 7.92 5.56
N LYS A 62 5.73 6.96 5.31
CA LYS A 62 5.86 5.72 6.10
C LYS A 62 6.26 5.96 7.55
N GLN A 63 6.76 7.17 7.88
CA GLN A 63 7.08 7.56 9.26
C GLN A 63 5.88 8.17 10.01
N LYS A 64 4.71 8.33 9.36
CA LYS A 64 3.49 8.89 9.94
C LYS A 64 2.39 7.82 10.02
N PRO A 65 2.27 7.09 11.16
CA PRO A 65 1.36 5.95 11.29
C PRO A 65 -0.12 6.28 11.05
N ASP A 66 -0.53 7.53 11.31
CA ASP A 66 -1.89 8.01 11.10
C ASP A 66 -2.31 8.05 9.62
N GLN A 67 -1.36 8.06 8.68
CA GLN A 67 -1.62 7.94 7.25
C GLN A 67 -1.99 6.53 6.81
N TRP A 68 -1.85 5.54 7.71
CA TRP A 68 -1.96 4.13 7.38
C TRP A 68 -3.07 3.44 8.19
N ARG A 69 -3.62 2.36 7.63
CA ARG A 69 -4.62 1.51 8.27
C ARG A 69 -4.18 0.06 8.20
N GLY A 70 -4.00 -0.58 9.34
CA GLY A 70 -3.80 -2.04 9.42
C GLY A 70 -5.07 -2.82 9.06
N VAL A 71 -4.90 -4.00 8.45
CA VAL A 71 -5.97 -4.84 7.91
C VAL A 71 -5.70 -6.34 8.07
#